data_AF-A0A9Q1DC31-F1
#
_entry.id   AF-A0A9Q1DC31-F1
#
_cell.length_a   1.000
_cell.length_b   1.000
_cell.length_c   1.000
_cell.angle_alpha   90.00
_cell.angle_beta   90.00
_cell.angle_gamma   90.00
#
_symmetry.space_group_name_H-M   'P 1'
#
loop_
_entity.id
_entity.type
_entity.pdbx_description
1 polymer ?
#
loop_
_entity_poly.entity_id
_entity_poly.type
_entity_poly.pdbx_seq_one_letter_code
_entity_poly.pdbx_strand_id
1 'polypeptide(L)'
;MDEHSGHKTVSAAAERTKKQKQLGVTQRKFQQRIQEREKELQDLRQAVQSLKRSAQTAVEDSERIFTELIRSIERRRSEVKELIRDQEKAEVSRAEGLLERLEQEIAELRRREAELEQLSHTEDHIHFLQSCQSLCAPPGPGDLPSITVSPNVSFEAVRKSVSELKERLEDVFKAEFKVCGRVEEVSVLEPQTRQDFLQCESVIKP
;
A
#
# COMPACT_ATOMS: atom_id res chain seq x y z
N MET A 1 68.75 -49.72 50.24
CA MET A 1 68.16 -49.76 48.88
C MET A 1 66.80 -50.41 49.04
N ASP A 2 65.66 -49.76 49.10
CA ASP A 2 65.30 -48.36 48.99
C ASP A 2 63.99 -48.26 49.78
N GLU A 3 63.97 -47.43 50.83
CA GLU A 3 62.82 -47.26 51.71
C GLU A 3 61.76 -46.44 50.98
N HIS A 4 60.76 -47.12 50.42
CA HIS A 4 59.51 -46.51 49.96
C HIS A 4 58.39 -46.84 50.95
N SER A 5 58.60 -46.53 52.23
CA SER A 5 57.69 -46.82 53.36
C SER A 5 56.60 -45.75 53.57
N GLY A 6 56.17 -45.09 52.49
CA GLY A 6 55.13 -44.05 52.52
C GLY A 6 53.83 -44.41 51.81
N HIS A 7 53.77 -45.51 51.06
CA HIS A 7 52.66 -45.76 50.14
C HIS A 7 51.75 -46.92 50.57
N LYS A 8 50.49 -46.58 50.88
CA LYS A 8 49.41 -47.56 51.06
C LYS A 8 49.20 -48.30 49.73
N THR A 9 49.72 -49.52 49.64
CA THR A 9 49.56 -50.36 48.44
C THR A 9 48.17 -50.99 48.46
N VAL A 10 47.32 -50.61 47.51
CA VAL A 10 45.94 -51.12 47.38
C VAL A 10 45.93 -52.30 46.42
N SER A 11 45.16 -53.36 46.73
CA SER A 11 44.98 -54.50 45.82
C SER A 11 44.23 -54.07 44.55
N ALA A 12 44.65 -54.58 43.40
CA ALA A 12 44.01 -54.32 42.11
C ALA A 12 42.51 -54.68 42.09
N ALA A 13 42.09 -55.67 42.87
CA ALA A 13 40.67 -56.07 42.97
C ALA A 13 39.82 -55.00 43.71
N ALA A 14 40.38 -54.39 44.75
CA ALA A 14 39.72 -53.32 45.49
C ALA A 14 39.58 -52.05 44.63
N GLU A 15 40.64 -51.68 43.91
CA GLU A 15 40.61 -50.51 43.00
C GLU A 15 39.67 -50.75 41.81
N ARG A 16 39.66 -51.95 41.21
CA ARG A 16 38.69 -52.33 40.18
C ARG A 16 37.25 -52.17 40.66
N THR A 17 36.93 -52.64 41.88
CA THR A 17 35.59 -52.54 42.45
C THR A 17 35.17 -51.08 42.63
N LYS A 18 36.08 -50.22 43.09
CA LYS A 18 35.84 -48.76 43.22
C LYS A 18 35.59 -48.13 41.84
N LYS A 19 36.44 -48.42 40.85
CA LYS A 19 36.28 -47.92 39.48
C LYS A 19 35.01 -48.43 38.81
N GLN A 20 34.59 -49.65 39.08
CA GLN A 20 33.35 -50.22 38.52
C GLN A 20 32.10 -49.54 39.10
N LYS A 21 32.09 -49.21 40.40
CA LYS A 21 31.04 -48.36 40.99
C LYS A 21 31.00 -46.97 40.36
N GLN A 22 32.18 -46.35 40.17
CA GLN A 22 32.28 -45.04 39.53
C GLN A 22 31.78 -45.08 38.08
N LEU A 23 32.13 -46.12 37.32
CA LEU A 23 31.65 -46.33 35.95
C LEU A 23 30.12 -46.39 35.90
N GLY A 24 29.48 -47.14 36.81
CA GLY A 24 28.02 -47.23 36.88
C GLY A 24 27.32 -45.92 37.26
N VAL A 25 27.98 -45.04 38.03
CA VAL A 25 27.47 -43.68 38.30
C VAL A 25 27.62 -42.79 37.07
N THR A 26 28.78 -42.81 36.42
CA THR A 26 29.02 -42.04 35.19
C THR A 26 28.08 -42.47 34.06
N GLN A 27 27.84 -43.78 33.90
CA GLN A 27 26.90 -44.30 32.91
C GLN A 27 25.48 -43.78 33.13
N ARG A 28 24.98 -43.77 34.38
CA ARG A 28 23.67 -43.20 34.72
C ARG A 28 23.61 -41.69 34.45
N LYS A 29 24.67 -40.94 34.77
CA LYS A 29 24.75 -39.51 34.45
C LYS A 29 24.69 -39.25 32.94
N PHE A 30 25.37 -40.06 32.14
CA PHE A 30 25.30 -39.93 30.68
C PHE A 30 23.91 -40.28 30.14
N GLN A 31 23.26 -41.33 30.67
CA GLN A 31 21.88 -41.66 30.28
C GLN A 31 20.91 -40.51 30.58
N GLN A 32 21.00 -39.89 31.76
CA GLN A 32 20.19 -38.73 32.10
C GLN A 32 20.45 -37.55 31.15
N ARG A 33 21.73 -37.23 30.90
CA ARG A 33 22.10 -36.11 30.03
C ARG A 33 21.68 -36.34 28.58
N ILE A 34 21.71 -37.60 28.11
CA ILE A 34 21.18 -37.95 26.78
C ILE A 34 19.68 -37.66 26.71
N GLN A 35 18.90 -38.09 27.70
CA GLN A 35 17.45 -37.84 27.73
C GLN A 35 17.11 -36.35 27.78
N GLU A 36 17.85 -35.57 28.59
CA GLU A 36 17.71 -34.11 28.65
C GLU A 36 17.99 -33.48 27.28
N ARG A 37 19.07 -33.88 26.60
CA ARG A 37 19.43 -33.37 25.27
C ARG A 37 18.48 -33.81 24.17
N GLU A 38 17.92 -35.01 24.24
CA GLU A 38 16.88 -35.46 23.32
C GLU A 38 15.60 -34.62 23.46
N LYS A 39 15.23 -34.26 24.69
CA LYS A 39 14.11 -33.35 24.95
C LYS A 39 14.39 -31.94 24.43
N GLU A 40 15.55 -31.36 24.77
CA GLU A 40 15.96 -30.04 24.25
C GLU A 40 15.94 -30.00 22.71
N LEU A 41 16.41 -31.08 22.06
CA LEU A 41 16.40 -31.20 20.61
C LEU A 41 14.98 -31.22 20.03
N GLN A 42 14.05 -31.91 20.69
CA GLN A 42 12.65 -31.94 20.28
C GLN A 42 11.98 -30.57 20.44
N ASP A 43 12.18 -29.92 21.58
CA ASP A 43 11.65 -28.58 21.87
C ASP A 43 12.17 -27.56 20.86
N LEU A 44 13.48 -27.61 20.55
CA LEU A 44 14.09 -26.74 19.54
C LEU A 44 13.52 -26.98 18.13
N ARG A 45 13.31 -28.24 17.74
CA ARG A 45 12.68 -28.57 16.44
C ARG A 45 11.27 -27.99 16.36
N GLN A 46 10.49 -28.07 17.43
CA GLN A 46 9.15 -27.50 17.48
C GLN A 46 9.18 -25.97 17.41
N ALA A 47 10.09 -25.33 18.15
CA ALA A 47 10.27 -23.88 18.11
C ALA A 47 10.63 -23.38 16.71
N VAL A 48 11.56 -24.05 16.03
CA VAL A 48 11.94 -23.73 14.64
C VAL A 48 10.76 -23.88 13.68
N GLN A 49 9.97 -24.95 13.80
CA GLN A 49 8.78 -25.12 12.97
C GLN A 49 7.72 -24.06 13.24
N SER A 50 7.51 -23.69 14.51
CA SER A 50 6.58 -22.64 14.90
C SER A 50 6.98 -21.29 14.31
N LEU A 51 8.26 -20.93 14.40
CA LEU A 51 8.81 -19.71 13.81
C LEU A 51 8.61 -19.67 12.29
N LYS A 52 8.91 -20.77 11.59
CA LYS A 52 8.68 -20.87 10.14
C LYS A 52 7.22 -20.67 9.75
N ARG A 53 6.28 -21.29 10.48
CA ARG A 53 4.84 -21.11 10.24
C ARG A 53 4.41 -19.68 10.51
N SER A 54 4.83 -19.10 11.63
CA SER A 54 4.53 -17.72 12.00
C SER A 54 5.01 -16.72 10.92
N ALA A 55 6.26 -16.88 10.46
CA ALA A 55 6.82 -16.05 9.40
C ALA A 55 6.03 -16.21 8.09
N GLN A 56 5.70 -17.44 7.69
CA GLN A 56 4.90 -17.69 6.49
C GLN A 56 3.51 -17.03 6.58
N THR A 57 2.82 -17.18 7.72
CA THR A 57 1.52 -16.54 7.95
C THR A 57 1.63 -15.02 7.88
N ALA A 58 2.66 -14.42 8.48
CA ALA A 58 2.88 -12.97 8.40
C ALA A 58 3.09 -12.49 6.96
N VAL A 59 3.83 -13.26 6.14
CA VAL A 59 4.00 -12.97 4.71
C VAL A 59 2.67 -13.03 3.98
N GLU A 60 1.91 -14.11 4.11
CA GLU A 60 0.62 -14.30 3.44
C GLU A 60 -0.39 -13.21 3.80
N ASP A 61 -0.48 -12.85 5.09
CA ASP A 61 -1.36 -11.78 5.54
C ASP A 61 -0.91 -10.42 4.98
N SER A 62 0.39 -10.13 4.94
CA SER A 62 0.90 -8.90 4.37
C SER A 62 0.60 -8.79 2.87
N GLU A 63 0.80 -9.87 2.11
CA GLU A 63 0.50 -9.94 0.67
C GLU A 63 -1.00 -9.73 0.41
N ARG A 64 -1.85 -10.36 1.22
CA ARG A 64 -3.31 -10.16 1.15
C ARG A 64 -3.70 -8.71 1.37
N ILE A 65 -3.18 -8.08 2.43
CA ILE A 65 -3.47 -6.68 2.77
C ILE A 65 -3.02 -5.76 1.63
N PHE A 66 -1.79 -5.91 1.12
CA PHE A 66 -1.31 -5.10 0.00
C PHE A 66 -2.14 -5.31 -1.27
N THR A 67 -2.58 -6.53 -1.53
CA THR A 67 -3.47 -6.82 -2.67
C THR A 67 -4.80 -6.08 -2.55
N GLU A 68 -5.41 -6.06 -1.36
CA GLU A 68 -6.64 -5.30 -1.09
C GLU A 68 -6.46 -3.78 -1.24
N LEU A 69 -5.32 -3.26 -0.80
CA LEU A 69 -4.94 -1.84 -0.99
C LEU A 69 -4.78 -1.48 -2.46
N ILE A 70 -4.06 -2.29 -3.24
CA ILE A 70 -3.86 -2.08 -4.68
C ILE A 70 -5.22 -2.03 -5.39
N ARG A 71 -6.10 -3.00 -5.14
CA ARG A 71 -7.46 -3.02 -5.73
C ARG A 71 -8.26 -1.77 -5.38
N SER A 72 -8.12 -1.27 -4.16
CA SER A 72 -8.80 -0.05 -3.72
C SER A 72 -8.27 1.18 -4.46
N ILE A 73 -6.96 1.29 -4.65
CA ILE A 73 -6.31 2.36 -5.41
C ILE A 73 -6.73 2.31 -6.89
N GLU A 74 -6.77 1.13 -7.50
CA GLU A 74 -7.22 0.95 -8.88
C GLU A 74 -8.69 1.34 -9.09
N ARG A 75 -9.55 1.02 -8.12
CA ARG A 75 -10.94 1.47 -8.12
C ARG A 75 -11.04 2.99 -8.09
N ARG A 76 -10.35 3.65 -7.14
CA ARG A 76 -10.31 5.11 -7.04
C ARG A 76 -9.74 5.78 -8.29
N ARG A 77 -8.70 5.20 -8.90
CA ARG A 77 -8.14 5.66 -10.18
C ARG A 77 -9.21 5.67 -11.26
N SER A 78 -10.03 4.63 -11.33
CA SER A 78 -11.12 4.51 -12.31
C SER A 78 -12.22 5.54 -12.03
N GLU A 79 -12.64 5.71 -10.76
CA GLU A 79 -13.61 6.73 -10.35
C GLU A 79 -13.19 8.15 -10.76
N VAL A 80 -11.93 8.53 -10.50
CA VAL A 80 -11.39 9.85 -10.87
C VAL A 80 -11.39 10.05 -12.38
N LYS A 81 -11.03 9.00 -13.14
CA LYS A 81 -11.03 9.05 -14.62
C LYS A 81 -12.45 9.30 -15.15
N GLU A 82 -13.44 8.54 -14.67
CA GLU A 82 -14.83 8.69 -15.14
C GLU A 82 -15.38 10.07 -14.77
N LEU A 83 -15.12 10.57 -13.56
CA LEU A 83 -15.53 11.93 -13.15
C LEU A 83 -15.00 13.02 -14.09
N ILE A 84 -13.73 12.92 -14.51
CA ILE A 84 -13.15 13.88 -15.47
C ILE A 84 -13.86 13.78 -16.82
N ARG A 85 -14.12 12.56 -17.30
CA ARG A 85 -14.77 12.34 -18.60
C ARG A 85 -16.22 12.78 -18.62
N ASP A 86 -16.96 12.54 -17.54
CA ASP A 86 -18.35 12.96 -17.41
C ASP A 86 -18.44 14.49 -17.38
N GLN A 87 -17.57 15.17 -16.63
CA GLN A 87 -17.52 16.63 -16.60
C GLN A 87 -17.09 17.22 -17.95
N GLU A 88 -16.06 16.65 -18.59
CA GLU A 88 -15.63 17.04 -19.94
C GLU A 88 -16.80 16.95 -20.92
N LYS A 89 -17.50 15.80 -20.95
CA LYS A 89 -18.64 15.59 -21.83
C LYS A 89 -19.77 16.58 -21.56
N ALA A 90 -20.11 16.82 -20.30
CA ALA A 90 -21.20 17.73 -19.93
C ALA A 90 -20.89 19.17 -20.36
N GLU A 91 -19.69 19.67 -20.10
CA GLU A 91 -19.30 21.04 -20.49
C GLU A 91 -19.15 21.17 -22.02
N VAL A 92 -18.62 20.15 -22.71
CA VAL A 92 -18.53 20.14 -24.18
C VAL A 92 -19.93 20.17 -24.81
N SER A 93 -20.85 19.31 -24.39
CA SER A 93 -22.21 19.30 -24.92
C SER A 93 -22.95 20.62 -24.65
N ARG A 94 -22.71 21.25 -23.50
CA ARG A 94 -23.23 22.59 -23.20
C ARG A 94 -22.65 23.64 -24.14
N ALA A 95 -21.34 23.61 -24.40
CA ALA A 95 -20.68 24.54 -25.30
C ALA A 95 -21.14 24.35 -26.77
N GLU A 96 -21.27 23.11 -27.23
CA GLU A 96 -21.80 22.78 -28.56
C GLU A 96 -23.22 23.32 -28.76
N GLY A 97 -24.11 23.16 -27.78
CA GLY A 97 -25.46 23.72 -27.84
C GLY A 97 -25.50 25.25 -27.84
N LEU A 98 -24.50 25.92 -27.26
CA LEU A 98 -24.35 27.37 -27.35
C LEU A 98 -23.80 27.80 -28.72
N LEU A 99 -22.86 27.04 -29.30
CA LEU A 99 -22.34 27.27 -30.64
C LEU A 99 -23.44 27.16 -31.70
N GLU A 100 -24.22 26.08 -31.68
CA GLU A 100 -25.32 25.86 -32.63
C GLU A 100 -26.34 27.01 -32.57
N ARG A 101 -26.67 27.48 -31.36
CA ARG A 101 -27.57 28.62 -31.17
C ARG A 101 -27.01 29.90 -31.80
N LEU A 102 -25.73 30.19 -31.57
CA LEU A 102 -25.08 31.37 -32.17
C LEU A 102 -25.04 31.29 -33.70
N GLU A 103 -24.76 30.10 -34.25
CA GLU A 103 -24.76 29.89 -35.70
C GLU A 103 -26.15 30.15 -36.30
N GLN A 104 -27.21 29.69 -35.64
CA GLN A 104 -28.59 29.95 -36.04
C GLN A 104 -28.95 31.45 -35.96
N GLU A 105 -28.56 32.13 -34.88
CA GLU A 105 -28.80 33.56 -34.70
C GLU A 105 -28.08 34.39 -35.78
N ILE A 106 -26.80 34.08 -36.06
CA ILE A 106 -26.04 34.72 -37.14
C ILE A 106 -26.70 34.47 -38.50
N ALA A 107 -27.18 33.25 -38.76
CA ALA A 107 -27.86 32.92 -40.01
C ALA A 107 -29.17 33.70 -40.18
N GLU A 108 -29.97 33.85 -39.11
CA GLU A 108 -31.18 34.65 -39.14
C GLU A 108 -30.89 36.15 -39.34
N LEU A 109 -29.89 36.69 -38.64
CA LEU A 109 -29.47 38.07 -38.80
C LEU A 109 -29.00 38.37 -40.22
N ARG A 110 -28.18 37.49 -40.81
CA ARG A 110 -27.76 37.59 -42.22
C ARG A 110 -28.93 37.53 -43.20
N ARG A 111 -29.93 36.68 -42.94
CA ARG A 111 -31.15 36.62 -43.78
C ARG A 111 -31.91 37.95 -43.72
N ARG A 112 -32.15 38.48 -42.52
CA ARG A 112 -32.86 39.76 -42.33
C ARG A 112 -32.09 40.94 -42.91
N GLU A 113 -30.77 40.95 -42.75
CA GLU A 113 -29.89 41.95 -43.39
C GLU A 113 -30.08 41.96 -44.91
N ALA A 114 -30.07 40.78 -45.55
CA ALA A 114 -30.30 40.66 -46.99
C ALA A 114 -31.72 41.10 -47.42
N GLU A 115 -32.75 40.76 -46.62
CA GLU A 115 -34.14 41.20 -46.87
C GLU A 115 -34.29 42.72 -46.73
N LEU A 116 -33.62 43.34 -45.74
CA LEU A 116 -33.59 44.79 -45.57
C LEU A 116 -32.87 45.48 -46.73
N GLU A 117 -31.76 44.91 -47.21
CA GLU A 117 -31.04 45.41 -48.37
C GLU A 117 -31.89 45.33 -49.65
N GLN A 118 -32.66 44.26 -49.85
CA GLN A 118 -33.60 44.19 -50.98
C GLN A 118 -34.74 45.19 -50.85
N LEU A 119 -35.29 45.37 -49.65
CA LEU A 119 -36.37 46.30 -49.39
C LEU A 119 -35.94 47.76 -49.65
N SER A 120 -34.70 48.12 -49.33
CA SER A 120 -34.16 49.48 -49.54
C SER A 120 -34.10 49.89 -51.02
N HIS A 121 -34.01 48.91 -51.94
CA HIS A 121 -33.98 49.13 -53.38
C HIS A 121 -35.37 49.03 -54.05
N THR A 122 -36.43 48.80 -53.28
CA THR A 122 -37.79 48.63 -53.83
C THR A 122 -38.46 49.98 -54.12
N GLU A 123 -39.05 50.15 -55.31
CA GLU A 123 -39.81 51.35 -55.68
C GLU A 123 -41.28 51.32 -55.19
N ASP A 124 -41.80 50.16 -54.79
CA ASP A 124 -43.13 50.02 -54.19
C ASP A 124 -43.15 50.54 -52.74
N HIS A 125 -43.61 51.78 -52.59
CA HIS A 125 -43.69 52.46 -51.30
C HIS A 125 -44.67 51.81 -50.30
N ILE A 126 -45.72 51.12 -50.78
CA ILE A 126 -46.67 50.45 -49.88
C ILE A 126 -46.01 49.19 -49.32
N HIS A 127 -45.38 48.39 -50.17
CA HIS A 127 -44.61 47.22 -49.74
C HIS A 127 -43.45 47.60 -48.80
N PHE A 128 -42.75 48.70 -49.09
CA PHE A 128 -41.71 49.24 -48.21
C PHE A 128 -42.24 49.52 -46.80
N LEU A 129 -43.33 50.28 -46.69
CA LEU A 129 -43.91 50.67 -45.40
C LEU A 129 -44.44 49.46 -44.61
N GLN A 130 -45.02 48.47 -45.30
CA GLN A 130 -45.53 47.25 -44.67
C GLN A 130 -44.40 46.34 -44.16
N SER A 131 -43.40 46.07 -44.98
CA SER A 131 -42.31 45.13 -44.66
C SER A 131 -41.30 45.73 -43.67
N CYS A 132 -41.05 47.03 -43.73
CA CYS A 132 -40.10 47.72 -42.85
C CYS A 132 -40.48 47.60 -41.36
N GLN A 133 -41.77 47.68 -41.02
CA GLN A 133 -42.23 47.50 -39.63
C GLN A 133 -41.95 46.09 -39.09
N SER A 134 -42.06 45.06 -39.93
CA SER A 134 -41.82 43.67 -39.52
C SER A 134 -40.33 43.32 -39.40
N LEU A 135 -39.49 43.85 -40.30
CA LEU A 135 -38.06 43.52 -40.37
C LEU A 135 -37.21 44.31 -39.36
N CYS A 136 -37.64 45.53 -39.02
CA CYS A 136 -36.97 46.36 -38.00
C CYS A 136 -37.25 45.90 -36.57
N ALA A 137 -38.21 45.00 -36.36
CA ALA A 137 -38.43 44.37 -35.06
C ALA A 137 -37.30 43.36 -34.79
N PRO A 138 -36.71 43.33 -33.58
CA PRO A 138 -35.74 42.30 -33.23
C PRO A 138 -36.35 40.90 -33.38
N PRO A 139 -35.57 39.88 -33.79
CA PRO A 139 -36.03 38.50 -33.69
C PRO A 139 -36.43 38.21 -32.24
N GLY A 140 -37.66 37.73 -32.00
CA GLY A 140 -38.07 37.33 -30.65
C GLY A 140 -37.35 36.03 -30.21
N PRO A 141 -37.39 35.64 -28.91
CA PRO A 141 -37.72 36.42 -27.72
C PRO A 141 -36.52 37.26 -27.27
N GLY A 142 -36.81 38.45 -26.75
CA GLY A 142 -35.83 39.45 -26.36
C GLY A 142 -34.78 38.98 -25.34
N ASP A 143 -33.61 39.61 -25.44
CA ASP A 143 -32.52 39.59 -24.48
C ASP A 143 -32.07 38.19 -24.06
N LEU A 144 -31.66 37.36 -25.03
CA LEU A 144 -30.82 36.21 -24.69
C LEU A 144 -29.55 36.74 -24.01
N PRO A 145 -29.22 36.30 -22.79
CA PRO A 145 -28.07 36.81 -22.07
C PRO A 145 -26.81 36.58 -22.90
N SER A 146 -25.98 37.61 -23.00
CA SER A 146 -24.72 37.54 -23.72
C SER A 146 -23.93 36.31 -23.25
N ILE A 147 -23.49 35.50 -24.21
CA ILE A 147 -22.74 34.28 -23.89
C ILE A 147 -21.40 34.72 -23.31
N THR A 148 -21.30 34.64 -21.98
CA THR A 148 -20.07 34.94 -21.25
C THR A 148 -19.20 33.69 -21.31
N VAL A 149 -18.20 33.71 -22.18
CA VAL A 149 -17.21 32.64 -22.28
C VAL A 149 -16.25 32.76 -21.10
N SER A 150 -16.28 31.80 -20.18
CA SER A 150 -15.23 31.69 -19.17
C SER A 150 -13.97 31.10 -19.82
N PRO A 151 -12.84 31.82 -19.83
CA PRO A 151 -11.61 31.34 -20.48
C PRO A 151 -10.90 30.21 -19.70
N ASN A 152 -11.34 29.91 -18.47
CA ASN A 152 -10.62 29.03 -17.56
C ASN A 152 -11.45 27.78 -17.19
N VAL A 153 -11.65 26.87 -18.14
CA VAL A 153 -12.10 25.51 -17.82
C VAL A 153 -10.85 24.67 -17.61
N SER A 154 -10.47 24.41 -16.36
CA SER A 154 -9.28 23.62 -16.03
C SER A 154 -9.59 22.53 -15.00
N PHE A 155 -8.94 21.37 -15.16
CA PHE A 155 -8.98 20.28 -14.18
C PHE A 155 -7.83 20.38 -13.16
N GLU A 156 -7.31 21.59 -12.94
CA GLU A 156 -6.16 21.81 -12.05
C GLU A 156 -6.47 21.41 -10.60
N ALA A 157 -7.68 21.68 -10.13
CA ALA A 157 -8.12 21.24 -8.81
C ALA A 157 -8.03 19.72 -8.64
N VAL A 158 -8.50 18.96 -9.65
CA VAL A 158 -8.44 17.49 -9.64
C VAL A 158 -6.99 17.02 -9.59
N ARG A 159 -6.12 17.60 -10.44
CA ARG A 159 -4.69 17.30 -10.47
C ARG A 159 -4.04 17.57 -9.11
N LYS A 160 -4.34 18.72 -8.49
CA LYS A 160 -3.81 19.09 -7.18
C LYS A 160 -4.26 18.12 -6.09
N SER A 161 -5.54 17.78 -6.03
CA SER A 161 -6.06 16.82 -5.04
C SER A 161 -5.44 15.43 -5.18
N VAL A 162 -5.20 14.95 -6.41
CA VAL A 162 -4.53 13.66 -6.64
C VAL A 162 -3.06 13.70 -6.20
N SER A 163 -2.37 14.82 -6.44
CA SER A 163 -1.00 15.02 -5.93
C SER A 163 -0.93 15.04 -4.40
N GLU A 164 -1.83 15.75 -3.74
CA GLU A 164 -1.91 15.78 -2.27
C GLU A 164 -2.24 14.40 -1.69
N LEU A 165 -3.11 13.64 -2.35
CA LEU A 165 -3.40 12.25 -1.95
C LEU A 165 -2.14 11.38 -2.03
N LYS A 166 -1.34 11.51 -3.09
CA LYS A 166 -0.08 10.79 -3.25
C LYS A 166 0.87 11.10 -2.08
N GLU A 167 1.09 12.37 -1.78
CA GLU A 167 1.99 12.79 -0.69
C GLU A 167 1.55 12.23 0.66
N ARG A 168 0.25 12.32 0.97
CA ARG A 168 -0.32 11.75 2.20
C ARG A 168 -0.13 10.24 2.30
N LEU A 169 -0.32 9.53 1.18
CA LEU A 169 -0.15 8.08 1.16
C LEU A 169 1.32 7.68 1.40
N GLU A 170 2.26 8.40 0.79
CA GLU A 170 3.69 8.20 1.04
C GLU A 170 4.07 8.47 2.50
N ASP A 171 3.49 9.48 3.14
CA ASP A 171 3.75 9.80 4.54
C ASP A 171 3.22 8.73 5.49
N VAL A 172 2.02 8.20 5.22
CA VAL A 172 1.47 7.05 5.96
C VAL A 172 2.40 5.85 5.84
N PHE A 173 2.89 5.52 4.64
CA PHE A 173 3.84 4.43 4.46
C PHE A 173 5.15 4.67 5.21
N LYS A 174 5.70 5.89 5.20
CA LYS A 174 6.92 6.19 5.96
C LYS A 174 6.72 6.08 7.47
N ALA A 175 5.55 6.43 7.99
CA ALA A 175 5.24 6.37 9.42
C ALA A 175 5.06 4.92 9.91
N GLU A 176 4.23 4.15 9.23
CA GLU A 176 3.86 2.79 9.66
C GLU A 176 5.02 1.78 9.46
N PHE A 177 5.79 1.90 8.38
CA PHE A 177 6.86 0.93 8.09
C PHE A 177 8.13 1.15 8.93
N LYS A 178 8.29 2.32 9.58
CA LYS A 178 9.30 2.50 10.63
C LYS A 178 9.04 1.63 11.86
N VAL A 179 7.77 1.29 12.13
CA VAL A 179 7.37 0.42 13.26
C VAL A 179 7.62 -1.05 12.94
N CYS A 180 7.40 -1.46 11.69
CA CYS A 180 7.62 -2.84 11.22
C CYS A 180 9.10 -3.27 11.26
N GLY A 181 10.05 -2.33 11.24
CA GLY A 181 11.49 -2.60 11.39
C GLY A 181 11.89 -3.15 12.77
N ARG A 182 11.01 -3.07 13.78
CA ARG A 182 11.17 -3.74 15.08
C ARG A 182 10.47 -5.10 15.07
N VAL A 183 10.72 -5.95 14.08
CA VAL A 183 10.45 -7.38 14.23
C VAL A 183 11.26 -7.81 15.45
N GLU A 184 10.57 -7.89 16.59
CA GLU A 184 11.14 -8.16 17.90
C GLU A 184 12.07 -9.35 17.78
N GLU A 185 13.26 -9.25 18.38
CA GLU A 185 14.27 -10.30 18.43
C GLU A 185 13.63 -11.63 18.84
N VAL A 186 13.21 -12.44 17.87
CA VAL A 186 12.85 -13.83 18.13
C VAL A 186 14.17 -14.58 18.27
N SER A 187 14.85 -14.35 19.38
CA SER A 187 16.05 -15.09 19.74
C SER A 187 15.60 -16.48 20.20
N VAL A 188 15.75 -17.46 19.31
CA VAL A 188 15.58 -18.88 19.65
C VAL A 188 16.77 -19.37 20.53
N LEU A 189 17.78 -18.52 20.74
CA LEU A 189 19.09 -18.89 21.23
C LEU A 189 19.61 -17.90 22.28
N GLU A 190 19.31 -18.13 23.55
CA GLU A 190 20.22 -17.77 24.64
C GLU A 190 20.36 -18.96 25.61
N PRO A 191 21.58 -19.47 25.88
CA PRO A 191 21.81 -20.37 26.99
C PRO A 191 21.67 -19.56 28.29
N GLN A 192 20.64 -19.84 29.08
CA GLN A 192 20.28 -19.04 30.26
C GLN A 192 21.26 -19.14 31.44
N THR A 193 22.27 -20.01 31.41
CA THR A 193 23.17 -20.15 32.56
C THR A 193 24.64 -20.42 32.19
N ARG A 194 25.51 -19.49 32.58
CA ARG A 194 26.99 -19.66 32.65
C ARG A 194 27.42 -20.92 33.42
N GLN A 195 26.53 -21.43 34.28
CA GLN A 195 26.73 -22.62 35.09
C GLN A 195 26.70 -23.93 34.27
N ASP A 196 25.98 -23.96 33.14
CA ASP A 196 25.90 -25.14 32.26
C ASP A 196 27.19 -25.34 31.43
N PHE A 197 27.89 -24.24 31.14
CA PHE A 197 29.18 -24.29 30.46
C PHE A 197 30.30 -24.81 31.38
N LEU A 198 30.26 -24.42 32.65
CA LEU A 198 31.32 -24.73 33.63
C LEU A 198 31.21 -26.12 34.26
N GLN A 199 30.05 -26.79 34.18
CA GLN A 199 29.90 -28.18 34.67
C GLN A 199 30.59 -29.22 33.79
N CYS A 200 31.05 -28.85 32.59
CA CYS A 200 31.87 -29.73 31.74
C CYS A 200 33.37 -29.72 32.09
N GLU A 201 33.88 -28.70 32.80
CA GLU A 201 35.32 -28.59 33.10
C GLU A 201 35.73 -29.14 34.48
N SER A 202 34.81 -29.32 35.42
CA SER A 202 35.16 -29.65 36.81
C SER A 202 35.38 -31.14 37.13
N VAL A 203 35.38 -32.04 36.13
CA VAL A 203 35.62 -33.49 36.35
C VAL A 203 37.03 -33.92 35.92
N ILE A 204 37.87 -33.00 35.46
CA ILE A 204 39.29 -33.27 35.18
C ILE A 204 40.15 -32.30 35.99
N LYS A 205 40.43 -32.66 37.24
CA LYS A 205 41.71 -32.32 37.89
C LYS A 205 42.05 -33.40 38.92
N PRO A 206 43.36 -33.71 39.07
CA PRO A 206 43.90 -35.00 39.48
C PRO A 206 43.65 -35.36 40.95
#